data_AF-A0A7C3JWS4-F1
#
_entry.id   AF-A0A7C3JWS4-F1
#
_cell.length_a   1.000
_cell.length_b   1.000
_cell.length_c   1.000
_cell.angle_alpha   90.00
_cell.angle_beta   90.00
_cell.angle_gamma   90.00
#
_symmetry.space_group_name_H-M   'P 1'
#
loop_
_entity.id
_entity.type
_entity.pdbx_description
1 polymer ?
#
loop_
_entity_poly.entity_id
_entity_poly.type
_entity_poly.pdbx_seq_one_letter_code
_entity_poly.pdbx_strand_id
1 'polypeptide(L)' 'GYCNITKCCTEVCPEHIHITDNAIIPLKERVVDRYYDPIAKLLRLFSAK' A
#
# COMPACT_ATOMS: atom_id res chain seq x y z
N GLY A 1 8.55 11.09 15.33
CA GLY A 1 7.99 12.06 14.37
C GLY A 1 7.29 11.29 13.27
N TYR A 2 6.14 11.75 12.80
CA TYR A 2 5.40 11.11 11.70
C TYR A 2 6.08 11.40 10.35
N CYS A 3 6.17 10.40 9.47
CA CYS A 3 6.60 10.57 8.09
C CYS A 3 5.36 10.76 7.20
N ASN A 4 5.28 11.88 6.47
CA ASN A 4 4.23 12.11 5.49
C ASN A 4 4.67 11.61 4.11
N ILE A 5 4.11 10.47 3.69
CA ILE A 5 4.51 9.79 2.46
C ILE A 5 4.21 10.62 1.21
N THR A 6 3.15 11.45 1.22
CA THR A 6 2.83 12.30 0.07
C THR A 6 3.91 13.36 -0.13
N LYS A 7 4.35 14.00 0.95
CA LYS A 7 5.46 14.97 0.91
C LYS A 7 6.79 14.32 0.58
N CYS A 8 7.13 13.22 1.24
CA CYS A 8 8.41 12.55 1.02
C CYS A 8 8.53 12.04 -0.42
N CYS A 9 7.48 11.46 -1.00
CA CYS A 9 7.50 11.04 -2.39
C CYS A 9 7.45 12.22 -3.37
N THR A 10 6.77 13.33 -3.04
CA THR A 10 6.74 14.53 -3.90
C THR A 10 8.10 15.24 -3.91
N GLU A 11 8.80 15.34 -2.78
CA GLU A 11 10.15 15.95 -2.69
C GLU A 11 11.19 15.22 -3.53
N VAL A 12 11.11 13.88 -3.60
CA VAL A 12 12.06 13.10 -4.42
C VAL A 12 11.64 12.98 -5.88
N CYS A 13 10.43 13.41 -6.24
CA CYS A 13 9.90 13.20 -7.58
C CYS A 13 10.48 14.23 -8.55
N PRO A 14 11.22 13.81 -9.60
CA PRO A 14 11.85 14.74 -10.54
C PRO A 14 10.83 15.57 -11.35
N GLU A 15 9.60 15.05 -11.49
CA GLU A 15 8.50 15.69 -12.23
C GLU A 15 7.58 16.55 -11.33
N HIS A 16 7.90 16.71 -10.04
CA HIS A 16 7.10 17.50 -9.07
C HIS A 16 5.60 17.13 -9.04
N ILE A 17 5.27 15.86 -9.28
CA ILE A 17 3.88 15.39 -9.27
C ILE A 17 3.37 15.35 -7.82
N HIS A 18 2.31 16.09 -7.54
CA HIS A 18 1.65 16.08 -6.24
C HIS A 18 0.86 14.79 -6.04
N ILE A 19 1.34 13.95 -5.14
CA ILE A 19 0.65 12.72 -4.77
C ILE A 19 -0.45 13.04 -3.76
N THR A 20 -1.69 12.68 -4.09
CA THR A 20 -2.83 12.79 -3.18
C THR A 20 -3.04 11.48 -2.43
N ASP A 21 -3.61 11.54 -1.22
CA ASP A 21 -3.90 10.34 -0.44
C ASP A 21 -4.81 9.36 -1.19
N ASN A 22 -5.74 9.88 -2.00
CA ASN A 22 -6.61 9.08 -2.87
C ASN A 22 -5.83 8.31 -3.94
N ALA A 23 -4.79 8.92 -4.51
CA ALA A 23 -3.91 8.24 -5.48
C ALA A 23 -3.04 7.15 -4.82
N ILE A 24 -2.84 7.22 -3.50
CA ILE A 24 -2.08 6.23 -2.72
C ILE A 24 -2.94 5.03 -2.28
N ILE A 25 -4.27 5.15 -2.22
CA ILE A 25 -5.18 4.04 -1.85
C ILE A 25 -4.82 2.73 -2.58
N PRO A 26 -4.72 2.66 -3.92
CA PRO A 26 -4.41 1.41 -4.62
C PRO A 26 -3.00 0.87 -4.34
N LEU A 27 -2.07 1.72 -3.90
CA LEU A 27 -0.75 1.27 -3.43
C LEU A 27 -0.86 0.68 -2.02
N LYS A 28 -1.64 1.31 -1.15
CA LYS A 28 -1.84 0.86 0.23
C LYS A 28 -2.66 -0.41 0.29
N GLU A 29 -3.75 -0.51 -0.47
CA GLU A 29 -4.56 -1.72 -0.58
C GLU A 29 -3.70 -2.90 -1.03
N ARG A 30 -2.86 -2.76 -2.07
CA ARG A 30 -1.92 -3.83 -2.48
C ARG A 30 -0.97 -4.31 -1.38
N VAL A 31 -0.51 -3.40 -0.52
CA VAL A 31 0.33 -3.76 0.64
C VAL A 31 -0.50 -4.46 1.69
N VAL A 32 -1.69 -3.94 1.99
CA VAL A 32 -2.63 -4.54 2.94
C VAL A 32 -3.03 -5.94 2.48
N ASP A 33 -3.37 -6.13 1.21
CA ASP A 33 -3.71 -7.42 0.63
C ASP A 33 -2.58 -8.44 0.79
N ARG A 34 -1.32 -8.02 0.56
CA ARG A 34 -0.16 -8.92 0.70
C ARG A 34 0.11 -9.35 2.14
N TYR A 35 0.00 -8.42 3.09
CA TYR A 35 0.46 -8.65 4.46
C TYR A 35 -0.66 -9.02 5.43
N TYR A 36 -1.88 -8.57 5.15
CA TYR A 36 -2.99 -8.62 6.09
C TYR A 36 -4.24 -9.30 5.55
N ASP A 37 -4.34 -9.69 4.27
CA ASP A 37 -5.54 -10.37 3.77
C ASP A 37 -5.74 -11.73 4.47
N PRO A 38 -6.69 -11.81 5.42
CA PRO A 38 -6.91 -13.01 6.18
C PRO A 38 -7.60 -14.07 5.32
N ILE A 39 -8.28 -13.68 4.24
CA ILE A 39 -8.98 -14.58 3.32
C ILE A 39 -7.97 -15.34 2.48
N ALA A 40 -6.98 -14.65 1.90
CA ALA A 40 -5.89 -15.31 1.18
C ALA A 40 -5.12 -16.29 2.08
N LYS A 41 -4.89 -15.94 3.35
CA LYS A 41 -4.23 -16.83 4.33
C LYS A 41 -5.10 -18.04 4.67
N LEU A 42 -6.40 -17.85 4.85
CA LEU A 42 -7.35 -18.92 5.16
C LEU A 42 -7.51 -19.89 3.98
N LEU A 43 -7.64 -19.37 2.75
CA LEU A 43 -7.69 -20.18 1.53
C LEU A 43 -6.45 -21.05 1.34
N ARG A 44 -5.25 -20.50 1.63
CA ARG A 44 -4.00 -21.27 1.61
C ARG A 44 -3.99 -22.39 2.65
N LEU A 45 -4.55 -22.17 3.83
CA LEU A 45 -4.65 -23.20 4.87
C LEU A 45 -5.69 -24.27 4.53
N PHE A 46 -6.81 -23.90 3.91
CA PHE A 46 -7.86 -24.84 3.51
C PHE A 46 -7.53 -25.63 2.23
N SER A 47 -6.76 -25.08 1.28
CA SER A 47 -6.28 -25.83 0.10
C SER A 47 -5.12 -26.79 0.40
N ALA A 48 -4.50 -26.71 1.58
CA ALA A 48 -3.42 -27.59 2.01
C ALA A 48 -3.92 -28.85 2.77
N LYS A 49 -5.23 -29.09 2.76
CA LYS A 49 -5.88 -30.25 3.38
C LYS A 49 -6.58 -31.07 2.30
#